data_AF-A0A7J3BCX4-F1
#
_entry.id   AF-A0A7J3BCX4-F1
#
_cell.length_a   1.000
_cell.length_b   1.000
_cell.length_c   1.000
_cell.angle_alpha   90.00
_cell.angle_beta   90.00
_cell.angle_gamma   90.00
#
_symmetry.space_group_name_H-M   'P 1'
#
loop_
_entity.id
_entity.type
_entity.pdbx_description
1 polymer ?
#
loop_
_entity_poly.entity_id
_entity_poly.type
_entity_poly.pdbx_seq_one_letter_code
_entity_poly.pdbx_strand_id
1 'polypeptide(L)'
;MNSLTERSPVSVWNFPKLEKCPEILKPAISRRLALLIIGDCSVVYSGRASSTLDWGERLVLVKSDGSVVVHRREGYEPVNWQPPGCIFDTSIQPDGLLRIRAIRPSSRESLDIRFRGVFLIVELNLIDRGGFLLYASEEDMKRAIVACPSLIEDGFRPTMEEKRQPSGFIDVFGLDRNGNPLIVEIKKGPVRREAVFQLARYVSKMREGNPEVRGMVIAPSLGKGTMKLLETLKLEFRQLSPKTCLEALQKERRTRESALSHRFDASSD
;
A
#
# COMPACT_ATOMS: atom_id res chain seq x y z
N MET A 1 23.73 0.13 20.81
CA MET A 1 23.90 -0.15 19.37
C MET A 1 24.69 -1.44 19.27
N ASN A 2 24.02 -2.60 19.23
CA ASN A 2 24.73 -3.84 18.88
C ASN A 2 25.10 -3.77 17.40
N SER A 3 26.35 -4.11 17.11
CA SER A 3 26.97 -3.88 15.81
C SER A 3 26.23 -4.67 14.73
N LEU A 4 25.82 -4.00 13.65
CA LEU A 4 25.26 -4.67 12.46
C LEU A 4 26.28 -5.62 11.81
N THR A 5 27.55 -5.53 12.20
CA THR A 5 28.71 -6.26 11.66
C THR A 5 28.79 -7.73 12.10
N GLU A 6 27.95 -8.20 13.02
CA GLU A 6 27.93 -9.61 13.46
C GLU A 6 26.72 -10.41 12.93
N ARG A 7 25.90 -9.82 12.05
CA ARG A 7 24.73 -10.53 11.52
C ARG A 7 25.10 -11.37 10.30
N SER A 8 25.00 -12.69 10.45
CA SER A 8 25.08 -13.65 9.36
C SER A 8 23.74 -14.35 9.13
N PRO A 9 23.51 -14.95 7.94
CA PRO A 9 22.44 -15.93 7.78
C PRO A 9 22.51 -17.01 8.86
N VAL A 10 21.36 -17.54 9.25
CA VAL A 10 21.30 -18.67 10.19
C VAL A 10 22.00 -19.89 9.58
N SER A 11 21.79 -20.12 8.28
CA SER A 11 22.48 -21.14 7.50
C SER A 11 22.44 -20.78 6.01
N VAL A 12 23.37 -21.34 5.25
CA VAL A 12 23.44 -21.25 3.78
C VAL A 12 23.74 -22.64 3.23
N TRP A 13 22.93 -23.11 2.29
CA TRP A 13 23.07 -24.40 1.65
C TRP A 13 23.28 -24.20 0.15
N ASN A 14 24.47 -24.56 -0.33
CA ASN A 14 24.83 -24.49 -1.75
C ASN A 14 24.56 -25.85 -2.41
N PHE A 15 23.76 -25.85 -3.49
CA PHE A 15 23.35 -27.03 -4.25
C PHE A 15 22.94 -28.24 -3.39
N PRO A 16 22.02 -28.07 -2.40
CA PRO A 16 21.59 -29.18 -1.58
C PRO A 16 20.88 -30.23 -2.43
N LYS A 17 21.15 -31.51 -2.13
CA LYS A 17 20.41 -32.64 -2.71
C LYS A 17 18.92 -32.51 -2.35
N LEU A 18 18.04 -32.74 -3.32
CA LEU A 18 16.59 -32.54 -3.14
C LEU A 18 16.06 -33.32 -1.94
N GLU A 19 16.55 -34.55 -1.73
CA GLU A 19 16.11 -35.44 -0.65
C GLU A 19 16.39 -34.87 0.74
N LYS A 20 17.37 -33.97 0.86
CA LYS A 20 17.73 -33.29 2.11
C LYS A 20 16.99 -31.97 2.30
N CYS A 21 16.41 -31.39 1.25
CA CYS A 21 15.70 -30.12 1.35
C CYS A 21 14.53 -30.13 2.35
N PRO A 22 13.70 -31.19 2.49
CA PRO A 22 12.66 -31.20 3.52
C PRO A 22 13.21 -31.15 4.96
N GLU A 23 14.37 -31.76 5.22
CA GLU A 23 15.04 -31.73 6.52
C GLU A 23 15.57 -30.32 6.85
N ILE A 24 15.89 -29.53 5.83
CA ILE A 24 16.34 -28.13 5.95
C ILE A 24 15.14 -27.18 6.10
N LEU A 25 14.15 -27.31 5.21
CA LEU A 25 13.06 -26.34 5.08
C LEU A 25 12.03 -26.45 6.20
N LYS A 26 11.65 -27.66 6.64
CA LYS A 26 10.62 -27.84 7.68
C LYS A 26 11.00 -27.18 9.00
N PRO A 27 12.21 -27.37 9.56
CA PRO A 27 12.62 -26.70 10.79
C PRO A 27 12.64 -25.18 10.63
N ALA A 28 13.16 -24.67 9.52
CA ALA A 28 13.24 -23.23 9.27
C ALA A 28 11.85 -22.57 9.22
N ILE A 29 10.89 -23.20 8.51
CA ILE A 29 9.49 -22.74 8.46
C ILE A 29 8.86 -22.79 9.85
N SER A 30 9.06 -23.88 10.62
CA SER A 30 8.50 -24.01 11.96
C SER A 30 9.02 -22.94 12.94
N ARG A 31 10.28 -22.53 12.77
CA ARG A 31 10.93 -21.45 13.53
C ARG A 31 10.61 -20.06 13.00
N ARG A 32 9.76 -19.95 11.98
CA ARG A 32 9.39 -18.69 11.30
C ARG A 32 10.60 -17.91 10.79
N LEU A 33 11.63 -18.62 10.32
CA LEU A 33 12.73 -17.98 9.60
C LEU A 33 12.25 -17.55 8.22
N ALA A 34 12.80 -16.45 7.72
CA ALA A 34 12.65 -16.11 6.32
C ALA A 34 13.59 -17.01 5.48
N LEU A 35 13.10 -17.48 4.34
CA LEU A 35 13.83 -18.34 3.42
C LEU A 35 13.97 -17.65 2.07
N LEU A 36 15.18 -17.69 1.51
CA LEU A 36 15.43 -17.46 0.08
C LEU A 36 15.85 -18.79 -0.55
N ILE A 37 15.11 -19.22 -1.55
CA ILE A 37 15.36 -20.46 -2.29
C ILE A 37 15.53 -20.10 -3.76
N ILE A 38 16.63 -20.51 -4.36
CA ILE A 38 16.89 -20.33 -5.78
C ILE A 38 17.02 -21.71 -6.42
N GLY A 39 16.30 -21.93 -7.52
CA GLY A 39 16.34 -23.21 -8.22
C GLY A 39 15.44 -23.26 -9.44
N ASP A 40 15.56 -24.35 -10.19
CA ASP A 40 14.70 -24.68 -11.32
C ASP A 40 13.38 -25.30 -10.81
N CYS A 41 12.29 -24.54 -10.91
CA CYS A 41 11.00 -24.93 -10.36
C CYS A 41 9.84 -24.67 -11.31
N SER A 42 8.73 -25.38 -11.12
CA SER A 42 7.44 -25.06 -11.72
C SER A 42 6.45 -24.69 -10.60
N VAL A 43 5.40 -23.95 -10.95
CA VAL A 43 4.40 -23.50 -9.98
C VAL A 43 3.00 -23.79 -10.49
N VAL A 44 2.16 -24.34 -9.63
CA VAL A 44 0.72 -24.45 -9.86
C VAL A 44 0.00 -23.70 -8.75
N TYR A 45 -0.81 -22.74 -9.13
CA TYR A 45 -1.70 -22.02 -8.21
C TYR A 45 -3.14 -22.45 -8.45
N SER A 46 -3.86 -22.69 -7.36
CA SER A 46 -5.29 -22.98 -7.37
C SER A 46 -5.97 -22.20 -6.26
N GLY A 47 -6.99 -21.41 -6.61
CA GLY A 47 -7.68 -20.52 -5.68
C GLY A 47 -8.79 -19.74 -6.37
N ARG A 48 -8.83 -18.42 -6.14
CA ARG A 48 -9.77 -17.51 -6.83
C ARG A 48 -9.55 -17.46 -8.35
N ALA A 49 -8.36 -17.81 -8.77
CA ALA A 49 -8.00 -18.08 -10.16
C ALA A 49 -7.17 -19.38 -10.19
N SER A 50 -6.80 -19.81 -11.39
CA SER A 50 -5.86 -20.91 -11.59
C SER A 50 -4.74 -20.43 -12.50
N SER A 51 -3.50 -20.79 -12.17
CA SER A 51 -2.36 -20.49 -13.04
C SER A 51 -1.33 -21.61 -12.98
N THR A 52 -0.68 -21.87 -14.11
CA THR A 52 0.50 -22.73 -14.20
C THR A 52 1.68 -21.90 -14.67
N LEU A 53 2.84 -22.14 -14.08
CA LEU A 53 4.13 -21.61 -14.47
C LEU A 53 5.04 -22.78 -14.76
N ASP A 54 5.44 -22.92 -16.02
CA ASP A 54 6.32 -24.00 -16.47
C ASP A 54 7.73 -23.87 -15.88
N TRP A 55 8.56 -24.88 -16.07
CA TRP A 55 9.94 -24.97 -15.56
C TRP A 55 10.87 -23.81 -15.97
N GLY A 56 11.98 -23.67 -15.27
CA GLY A 56 12.87 -22.50 -15.29
C GLY A 56 13.29 -22.03 -13.88
N GLU A 57 14.29 -21.16 -13.87
CA GLU A 57 14.94 -20.71 -12.63
C GLU A 57 14.15 -19.55 -11.98
N ARG A 58 13.87 -19.66 -10.68
CA ARG A 58 13.15 -18.63 -9.92
C ARG A 58 13.82 -18.32 -8.60
N LEU A 59 13.52 -17.12 -8.11
CA LEU A 59 13.75 -16.70 -6.74
C LEU A 59 12.46 -16.92 -5.97
N VAL A 60 12.49 -17.81 -4.98
CA VAL A 60 11.35 -18.11 -4.10
C VAL A 60 11.66 -17.60 -2.71
N LEU A 61 10.79 -16.72 -2.19
CA LEU A 61 10.87 -16.19 -0.84
C LEU A 61 9.73 -16.78 0.00
N VAL A 62 10.06 -17.32 1.16
CA VAL A 62 9.08 -17.61 2.22
C VAL A 62 9.37 -16.67 3.38
N LYS A 63 8.41 -15.82 3.75
CA LYS A 63 8.57 -14.84 4.82
C LYS A 63 8.20 -15.45 6.18
N SER A 64 8.66 -14.82 7.25
CA SER A 64 8.40 -15.24 8.64
C SER A 64 6.92 -15.26 9.03
N ASP A 65 6.07 -14.51 8.32
CA ASP A 65 4.62 -14.49 8.48
C ASP A 65 3.89 -15.55 7.63
N GLY A 66 4.65 -16.39 6.91
CA GLY A 66 4.14 -17.44 6.03
C GLY A 66 3.74 -16.95 4.64
N SER A 67 4.00 -15.69 4.28
CA SER A 67 3.81 -15.24 2.89
C SER A 67 4.80 -15.94 1.96
N VAL A 68 4.37 -16.23 0.73
CA VAL A 68 5.23 -16.80 -0.31
C VAL A 68 5.27 -15.89 -1.52
N VAL A 69 6.44 -15.69 -2.10
CA VAL A 69 6.63 -14.85 -3.27
C VAL A 69 7.58 -15.56 -4.24
N VAL A 70 7.19 -15.64 -5.52
CA VAL A 70 7.98 -16.25 -6.59
C VAL A 70 8.27 -15.17 -7.63
N HIS A 71 9.56 -14.90 -7.88
CA HIS A 71 10.02 -13.97 -8.90
C HIS A 71 10.73 -14.71 -10.04
N ARG A 72 10.54 -14.16 -11.25
CA ARG A 72 11.38 -14.48 -12.42
C ARG A 72 12.70 -13.69 -12.34
N ARG A 73 13.61 -13.96 -13.28
CA ARG A 73 14.87 -13.22 -13.44
C ARG A 73 14.68 -11.71 -13.64
N GLU A 74 13.59 -11.30 -14.28
CA GLU A 74 13.31 -9.91 -14.66
C GLU A 74 11.93 -9.47 -14.16
N GLY A 75 11.78 -8.16 -13.95
CA GLY A 75 10.56 -7.54 -13.44
C GLY A 75 10.56 -7.36 -11.92
N TYR A 76 9.85 -6.33 -11.46
CA TYR A 76 9.74 -6.00 -10.03
C TYR A 76 8.55 -6.69 -9.36
N GLU A 77 7.55 -7.11 -10.13
CA GLU A 77 6.37 -7.81 -9.64
C GLU A 77 6.62 -9.33 -9.52
N PRO A 78 6.07 -10.00 -8.51
CA PRO A 78 6.13 -11.45 -8.43
C PRO A 78 5.21 -12.09 -9.47
N VAL A 79 5.65 -13.19 -10.06
CA VAL A 79 4.84 -13.97 -11.01
C VAL A 79 3.76 -14.79 -10.30
N ASN A 80 4.06 -15.28 -9.10
CA ASN A 80 3.10 -15.93 -8.21
C ASN A 80 3.39 -15.54 -6.77
N TRP A 81 2.35 -15.48 -5.94
CA TRP A 81 2.48 -15.16 -4.53
C TRP A 81 1.33 -15.76 -3.73
N GLN A 82 1.51 -15.83 -2.41
CA GLN A 82 0.46 -16.17 -1.46
C GLN A 82 0.58 -15.25 -0.23
N PRO A 83 -0.53 -14.66 0.25
CA PRO A 83 -0.52 -13.78 1.43
C PRO A 83 -0.10 -14.49 2.72
N PRO A 84 0.06 -13.73 3.82
CA PRO A 84 0.42 -14.26 5.14
C PRO A 84 -0.53 -15.34 5.66
N GLY A 85 -0.03 -16.15 6.59
CA GLY A 85 -0.80 -17.17 7.30
C GLY A 85 -0.89 -18.52 6.56
N CYS A 86 0.06 -18.82 5.67
CA CYS A 86 0.11 -20.12 5.02
C CYS A 86 0.52 -21.25 5.97
N ILE A 87 -0.07 -22.42 5.77
CA ILE A 87 0.42 -23.70 6.29
C ILE A 87 1.22 -24.36 5.19
N PHE A 88 2.38 -24.91 5.54
CA PHE A 88 3.31 -25.50 4.58
C PHE A 88 3.34 -27.01 4.70
N ASP A 89 3.33 -27.67 3.54
CA ASP A 89 3.70 -29.07 3.40
C ASP A 89 4.90 -29.15 2.45
N THR A 90 6.02 -29.66 2.97
CA THR A 90 7.26 -29.82 2.20
C THR A 90 7.63 -31.29 2.17
N SER A 91 7.82 -31.85 0.98
CA SER A 91 8.10 -33.28 0.83
C SER A 91 8.74 -33.58 -0.52
N ILE A 92 9.46 -34.70 -0.58
CA ILE A 92 9.84 -35.29 -1.87
C ILE A 92 8.63 -36.05 -2.40
N GLN A 93 8.28 -35.79 -3.65
CA GLN A 93 7.20 -36.48 -4.35
C GLN A 93 7.71 -37.81 -4.94
N PRO A 94 6.82 -38.74 -5.32
CA PRO A 94 7.22 -40.03 -5.90
C PRO A 94 8.05 -39.93 -7.19
N ASP A 95 7.95 -38.80 -7.90
CA ASP A 95 8.75 -38.48 -9.10
C ASP A 95 10.15 -37.93 -8.77
N GLY A 96 10.54 -37.91 -7.48
CA GLY A 96 11.83 -37.42 -7.00
C GLY A 96 11.91 -35.89 -6.88
N LEU A 97 10.85 -35.15 -7.21
CA LEU A 97 10.85 -33.69 -7.14
C LEU A 97 10.58 -33.20 -5.73
N LEU A 98 11.27 -32.14 -5.33
CA LEU A 98 10.95 -31.44 -4.09
C LEU A 98 9.67 -30.63 -4.30
N ARG A 99 8.66 -30.84 -3.46
CA ARG A 99 7.45 -30.01 -3.41
C ARG A 99 7.45 -29.14 -2.16
N ILE A 100 7.16 -27.86 -2.34
CA ILE A 100 6.80 -26.91 -1.29
C ILE A 100 5.38 -26.44 -1.60
N ARG A 101 4.42 -26.92 -0.82
CA ARG A 101 3.01 -26.53 -0.95
C ARG A 101 2.64 -25.57 0.16
N ALA A 102 2.28 -24.34 -0.21
CA ALA A 102 1.74 -23.34 0.70
C ALA A 102 0.22 -23.29 0.57
N ILE A 103 -0.49 -23.52 1.67
CA ILE A 103 -1.95 -23.56 1.72
C ILE A 103 -2.44 -22.41 2.58
N ARG A 104 -3.43 -21.65 2.09
CA ARG A 104 -4.09 -20.60 2.85
C ARG A 104 -5.52 -21.03 3.20
N PRO A 105 -5.75 -21.58 4.42
CA PRO A 105 -7.05 -22.18 4.77
C PRO A 105 -8.20 -21.19 4.69
N SER A 106 -7.97 -19.93 5.08
CA SER A 106 -8.99 -18.87 5.12
C SER A 106 -9.63 -18.58 3.76
N SER A 107 -8.92 -18.83 2.66
CA SER A 107 -9.40 -18.60 1.29
C SER A 107 -9.41 -19.86 0.42
N ARG A 108 -9.10 -21.03 1.00
CA ARG A 108 -8.95 -22.32 0.28
C ARG A 108 -8.04 -22.21 -0.95
N GLU A 109 -7.00 -21.39 -0.86
CA GLU A 109 -6.02 -21.23 -1.93
C GLU A 109 -4.79 -22.09 -1.65
N SER A 110 -4.13 -22.56 -2.70
CA SER A 110 -2.86 -23.26 -2.59
C SER A 110 -1.89 -22.88 -3.71
N LEU A 111 -0.61 -22.80 -3.34
CA LEU A 111 0.51 -22.58 -4.22
C LEU A 111 1.45 -23.79 -4.09
N ASP A 112 1.54 -24.58 -5.15
CA ASP A 112 2.38 -25.78 -5.24
C ASP A 112 3.62 -25.45 -6.07
N ILE A 113 4.78 -25.40 -5.40
CA ILE A 113 6.07 -25.12 -6.03
C ILE A 113 6.85 -26.42 -6.06
N ARG A 114 7.21 -26.90 -7.26
CA ARG A 114 8.00 -28.13 -7.44
C ARG A 114 9.37 -27.79 -7.99
N PHE A 115 10.43 -28.36 -7.43
CA PHE A 115 11.81 -28.14 -7.87
C PHE A 115 12.40 -29.41 -8.49
N ARG A 116 13.04 -29.26 -9.66
CA ARG A 116 13.94 -30.27 -10.26
C ARG A 116 15.37 -30.13 -9.76
N GLY A 117 15.75 -28.93 -9.32
CA GLY A 117 17.06 -28.65 -8.75
C GLY A 117 16.99 -27.41 -7.87
N VAL A 118 17.69 -27.45 -6.74
CA VAL A 118 17.84 -26.31 -5.84
C VAL A 118 19.30 -25.91 -5.85
N PHE A 119 19.57 -24.64 -6.16
CA PHE A 119 20.93 -24.09 -6.25
C PHE A 119 21.36 -23.45 -4.93
N LEU A 120 20.41 -22.83 -4.23
CA LEU A 120 20.69 -22.11 -2.99
C LEU A 120 19.47 -22.16 -2.06
N ILE A 121 19.70 -22.41 -0.77
CA ILE A 121 18.76 -22.12 0.31
C ILE A 121 19.47 -21.25 1.35
N VAL A 122 18.86 -20.13 1.72
CA VAL A 122 19.35 -19.24 2.78
C VAL A 122 18.29 -19.14 3.87
N GLU A 123 18.66 -19.44 5.11
CA GLU A 123 17.82 -19.24 6.29
C GLU A 123 18.18 -17.91 6.96
N LEU A 124 17.19 -17.04 7.16
CA LEU A 124 17.38 -15.67 7.63
C LEU A 124 16.51 -15.37 8.85
N ASN A 125 17.13 -14.93 9.94
CA ASN A 125 16.42 -14.36 11.09
C ASN A 125 16.37 -12.83 10.93
N LEU A 126 15.45 -12.33 10.10
CA LEU A 126 15.30 -10.91 9.84
C LEU A 126 14.71 -10.18 11.06
N ILE A 127 15.22 -8.99 11.34
CA ILE A 127 14.70 -8.13 12.42
C ILE A 127 14.29 -6.82 11.76
N ASP A 128 12.98 -6.57 11.72
CA ASP A 128 12.41 -5.34 11.19
C ASP A 128 11.76 -4.55 12.34
N ARG A 129 12.47 -3.51 12.80
CA ARG A 129 12.00 -2.56 13.81
C ARG A 129 11.72 -1.19 13.22
N GLY A 130 11.94 -1.02 11.92
CA GLY A 130 11.72 0.24 11.23
C GLY A 130 10.22 0.48 11.06
N GLY A 131 9.76 1.71 11.33
CA GLY A 131 8.44 2.11 10.90
C GLY A 131 8.41 2.27 9.37
N PHE A 132 7.40 1.71 8.71
CA PHE A 132 7.13 2.02 7.31
C PHE A 132 6.23 3.25 7.23
N LEU A 133 6.78 4.37 6.73
CA LEU A 133 6.05 5.60 6.47
C LEU A 133 5.73 5.69 4.98
N LEU A 134 4.54 5.22 4.59
CA LEU A 134 3.97 5.58 3.30
C LEU A 134 3.42 7.00 3.41
N TYR A 135 3.93 7.93 2.61
CA TYR A 135 3.37 9.27 2.54
C TYR A 135 1.86 9.17 2.25
N ALA A 136 1.08 9.75 3.16
CA ALA A 136 -0.38 9.72 3.28
C ALA A 136 -1.16 9.40 1.99
N SER A 137 -2.14 8.50 2.11
CA SER A 137 -3.12 8.24 1.05
C SER A 137 -3.94 9.50 0.73
N GLU A 138 -4.66 9.50 -0.40
CA GLU A 138 -5.61 10.60 -0.71
C GLU A 138 -6.67 10.73 0.40
N GLU A 139 -7.04 9.62 1.04
CA GLU A 139 -7.91 9.57 2.21
C GLU A 139 -7.30 10.31 3.42
N ASP A 140 -6.01 10.13 3.69
CA ASP A 140 -5.34 10.85 4.77
C ASP A 140 -5.27 12.36 4.50
N MET A 141 -5.05 12.75 3.25
CA MET A 141 -5.10 14.15 2.84
C MET A 141 -6.52 14.72 3.03
N LYS A 142 -7.56 13.96 2.66
CA LYS A 142 -8.96 14.33 2.90
C LYS A 142 -9.24 14.56 4.39
N ARG A 143 -8.90 13.59 5.24
CA ARG A 143 -9.06 13.73 6.71
C ARG A 143 -8.34 14.96 7.26
N ALA A 144 -7.13 15.24 6.77
CA ALA A 144 -6.38 16.42 7.20
C ALA A 144 -7.07 17.73 6.81
N ILE A 145 -7.61 17.82 5.59
CA ILE A 145 -8.35 19.00 5.11
C ILE A 145 -9.65 19.18 5.90
N VAL A 146 -10.35 18.09 6.22
CA VAL A 146 -11.58 18.16 7.02
C VAL A 146 -11.29 18.59 8.45
N ALA A 147 -10.25 18.03 9.09
CA ALA A 147 -9.86 18.38 10.45
C ALA A 147 -9.24 19.78 10.55
N CYS A 148 -8.50 20.20 9.52
CA CYS A 148 -7.79 21.47 9.45
C CYS A 148 -8.09 22.21 8.12
N PRO A 149 -9.29 22.79 7.92
CA PRO A 149 -9.69 23.43 6.66
C PRO A 149 -8.78 24.57 6.18
N SER A 150 -8.12 25.24 7.12
CA SER A 150 -7.15 26.31 6.84
C SER A 150 -5.91 25.84 6.06
N LEU A 151 -5.71 24.52 5.89
CA LEU A 151 -4.67 23.97 5.02
C LEU A 151 -4.87 24.39 3.55
N ILE A 152 -6.13 24.53 3.12
CA ILE A 152 -6.45 24.88 1.74
C ILE A 152 -6.72 26.38 1.57
N GLU A 153 -7.58 26.96 2.42
CA GLU A 153 -7.86 28.40 2.45
C GLU A 153 -8.50 28.83 3.77
N ASP A 154 -8.27 30.07 4.21
CA ASP A 154 -8.88 30.61 5.41
C ASP A 154 -10.38 30.83 5.22
N GLY A 155 -11.16 30.33 6.19
CA GLY A 155 -12.61 30.44 6.22
C GLY A 155 -13.35 29.34 5.48
N PHE A 156 -12.66 28.37 4.86
CA PHE A 156 -13.30 27.19 4.28
C PHE A 156 -13.98 26.33 5.35
N ARG A 157 -15.21 25.91 5.05
CA ARG A 157 -16.05 25.09 5.92
C ARG A 157 -16.47 23.83 5.16
N PRO A 158 -15.80 22.67 5.36
CA PRO A 158 -16.23 21.42 4.75
C PRO A 158 -17.60 21.02 5.30
N THR A 159 -18.52 20.67 4.41
CA THR A 159 -19.89 20.27 4.75
C THR A 159 -20.18 18.81 4.41
N MET A 160 -19.47 18.22 3.43
CA MET A 160 -19.59 16.81 3.06
C MET A 160 -18.23 16.23 2.63
N GLU A 161 -17.89 15.06 3.15
CA GLU A 161 -16.64 14.35 2.81
C GLU A 161 -16.79 13.45 1.58
N GLU A 162 -18.00 13.02 1.20
CA GLU A 162 -18.23 12.31 -0.06
C GLU A 162 -19.64 12.59 -0.55
N LYS A 163 -19.77 13.25 -1.70
CA LYS A 163 -21.06 13.43 -2.37
C LYS A 163 -21.14 12.49 -3.57
N ARG A 164 -21.90 11.40 -3.45
CA ARG A 164 -22.24 10.52 -4.58
C ARG A 164 -23.05 11.30 -5.62
N GLN A 165 -22.58 11.31 -6.86
CA GLN A 165 -23.30 11.82 -8.02
C GLN A 165 -23.33 10.74 -9.13
N PRO A 166 -24.28 10.82 -10.08
CA PRO A 166 -24.36 9.88 -11.20
C PRO A 166 -23.08 9.79 -12.05
N SER A 167 -22.24 10.83 -11.99
CA SER A 167 -21.00 10.94 -12.77
C SER A 167 -19.72 10.55 -11.99
N GLY A 168 -19.81 10.21 -10.70
CA GLY A 168 -18.69 9.81 -9.83
C GLY A 168 -18.75 10.44 -8.43
N PHE A 169 -17.61 10.48 -7.73
CA PHE A 169 -17.47 10.99 -6.36
C PHE A 169 -16.75 12.35 -6.34
N ILE A 170 -17.16 13.22 -5.41
CA ILE A 170 -16.47 14.48 -5.05
C ILE A 170 -15.74 14.22 -3.72
N ASP A 171 -14.45 14.56 -3.65
CA ASP A 171 -13.61 14.25 -2.48
C ASP A 171 -13.91 15.13 -1.26
N VAL A 172 -14.14 16.44 -1.43
CA VAL A 172 -14.67 17.30 -0.36
C VAL A 172 -15.58 18.35 -0.98
N PHE A 173 -16.72 18.59 -0.34
CA PHE A 173 -17.60 19.71 -0.64
C PHE A 173 -17.74 20.59 0.59
N GLY A 174 -17.71 21.92 0.38
CA GLY A 174 -17.83 22.88 1.46
C GLY A 174 -18.26 24.26 0.97
N LEU A 175 -18.19 25.23 1.88
CA LEU A 175 -18.43 26.63 1.60
C LEU A 175 -17.16 27.43 1.89
N ASP A 176 -16.85 28.40 1.03
CA ASP A 176 -15.78 29.35 1.31
C ASP A 176 -16.22 30.41 2.35
N ARG A 177 -15.32 31.35 2.65
CA ARG A 177 -15.58 32.44 3.61
C ARG A 177 -16.80 33.32 3.25
N ASN A 178 -17.14 33.40 1.97
CA ASN A 178 -18.25 34.22 1.45
C ASN A 178 -19.54 33.41 1.31
N GLY A 179 -19.52 32.11 1.66
CA GLY A 179 -20.66 31.21 1.51
C GLY A 179 -20.80 30.62 0.11
N ASN A 180 -19.82 30.79 -0.79
CA ASN A 180 -19.87 30.19 -2.10
C ASN A 180 -19.51 28.70 -2.03
N PRO A 181 -20.19 27.82 -2.80
CA PRO A 181 -19.85 26.40 -2.82
C PRO A 181 -18.45 26.17 -3.42
N LEU A 182 -17.65 25.36 -2.73
CA LEU A 182 -16.34 24.91 -3.18
C LEU A 182 -16.30 23.39 -3.28
N ILE A 183 -15.96 22.89 -4.48
CA ILE A 183 -15.70 21.49 -4.77
C ILE A 183 -14.20 21.28 -4.77
N VAL A 184 -13.72 20.32 -3.98
CA VAL A 184 -12.30 20.01 -3.86
C VAL A 184 -12.03 18.60 -4.38
N GLU A 185 -11.05 18.48 -5.27
CA GLU A 185 -10.51 17.22 -5.77
C GLU A 185 -9.08 17.04 -5.24
N ILE A 186 -8.79 15.90 -4.62
CA ILE A 186 -7.52 15.64 -3.93
C ILE A 186 -6.71 14.61 -4.74
N LYS A 187 -5.41 14.86 -4.90
CA LYS A 187 -4.47 13.93 -5.51
C LYS A 187 -3.19 13.81 -4.70
N LYS A 188 -2.76 12.58 -4.43
CA LYS A 188 -1.50 12.31 -3.68
C LYS A 188 -0.23 12.55 -4.50
N GLY A 189 -0.35 12.67 -5.82
CA GLY A 189 0.73 12.89 -6.77
C GLY A 189 0.44 14.06 -7.72
N PRO A 190 1.30 14.30 -8.73
CA PRO A 190 1.11 15.40 -9.65
C PRO A 190 -0.25 15.39 -10.34
N VAL A 191 -0.89 16.56 -10.45
CA VAL A 191 -2.23 16.68 -11.08
C VAL A 191 -2.17 16.27 -12.54
N ARG A 192 -2.97 15.26 -12.91
CA ARG A 192 -3.15 14.81 -14.30
C ARG A 192 -4.34 15.49 -14.95
N ARG A 193 -4.38 15.51 -16.29
CA ARG A 193 -5.43 16.19 -17.06
C ARG A 193 -6.81 15.59 -16.79
N GLU A 194 -6.88 14.29 -16.57
CA GLU A 194 -8.13 13.56 -16.30
C GLU A 194 -8.81 14.08 -15.03
N ALA A 195 -8.03 14.36 -13.97
CA ALA A 195 -8.54 14.92 -12.72
C ALA A 195 -9.12 16.32 -12.91
N VAL A 196 -8.48 17.15 -13.74
CA VAL A 196 -8.98 18.50 -14.05
C VAL A 196 -10.29 18.44 -14.84
N PHE A 197 -10.40 17.57 -15.85
CA PHE A 197 -11.64 17.40 -16.61
C PHE A 197 -12.77 16.83 -15.74
N GLN A 198 -12.45 15.91 -14.83
CA GLN A 198 -13.40 15.38 -13.87
C GLN A 198 -13.96 16.49 -12.98
N LEU A 199 -13.09 17.30 -12.36
CA LEU A 199 -13.51 18.43 -11.54
C LEU A 199 -14.34 19.45 -12.35
N ALA A 200 -13.89 19.79 -13.55
CA ALA A 200 -14.59 20.73 -14.43
C ALA A 200 -16.01 20.28 -14.74
N ARG A 201 -16.22 18.99 -14.99
CA ARG A 201 -17.56 18.42 -15.24
C ARG A 201 -18.49 18.62 -14.05
N TYR A 202 -18.00 18.46 -12.82
CA TYR A 202 -18.82 18.68 -11.62
C TYR A 202 -19.12 20.16 -11.40
N VAL A 203 -18.12 21.01 -11.53
CA VAL A 203 -18.25 22.45 -11.36
C VAL A 203 -19.23 23.01 -12.39
N SER A 204 -19.10 22.66 -13.68
CA SER A 204 -20.02 23.10 -14.73
C SER A 204 -21.46 22.68 -14.44
N LYS A 205 -21.69 21.44 -14.02
CA LYS A 205 -23.03 20.95 -13.67
C LYS A 205 -23.63 21.71 -12.49
N MET A 206 -22.84 22.02 -11.46
CA MET A 206 -23.32 22.80 -10.32
C MET A 206 -23.52 24.28 -10.66
N ARG A 207 -22.74 24.82 -11.61
CA ARG A 207 -22.90 26.19 -12.12
C ARG A 207 -24.22 26.43 -12.84
N GLU A 208 -24.89 25.38 -13.34
CA GLU A 208 -26.25 25.47 -13.88
C GLU A 208 -27.26 25.97 -12.81
N GLY A 209 -27.04 25.64 -11.54
CA GLY A 209 -27.89 26.08 -10.42
C GLY A 209 -27.30 27.20 -9.56
N ASN A 210 -25.97 27.36 -9.54
CA ASN A 210 -25.28 28.43 -8.81
C ASN A 210 -23.99 28.86 -9.54
N PRO A 211 -23.98 30.02 -10.23
CA PRO A 211 -22.82 30.49 -10.99
C PRO A 211 -21.53 30.68 -10.17
N GLU A 212 -21.65 30.92 -8.86
CA GLU A 212 -20.53 31.21 -7.95
C GLU A 212 -19.76 29.95 -7.48
N VAL A 213 -20.11 28.77 -7.98
CA VAL A 213 -19.43 27.53 -7.61
C VAL A 213 -17.96 27.56 -8.04
N ARG A 214 -17.08 27.33 -7.06
CA ARG A 214 -15.63 27.22 -7.22
C ARG A 214 -15.21 25.75 -7.26
N GLY A 215 -14.10 25.48 -7.96
CA GLY A 215 -13.49 24.16 -7.99
C GLY A 215 -11.99 24.27 -7.75
N MET A 216 -11.46 23.49 -6.82
CA MET A 216 -10.05 23.50 -6.44
C MET A 216 -9.45 22.10 -6.51
N VAL A 217 -8.28 21.97 -7.13
CA VAL A 217 -7.46 20.76 -7.08
C VAL A 217 -6.38 20.91 -6.02
N ILE A 218 -6.27 19.93 -5.12
CA ILE A 218 -5.25 19.85 -4.09
C ILE A 218 -4.25 18.75 -4.46
N ALA A 219 -2.98 19.10 -4.61
CA ALA A 219 -1.92 18.12 -4.87
C ALA A 219 -0.52 18.63 -4.53
N PRO A 220 0.51 17.75 -4.44
CA PRO A 220 1.89 18.19 -4.22
C PRO A 220 2.46 19.05 -5.35
N SER A 221 1.98 18.88 -6.58
CA SER A 221 2.49 19.58 -7.76
C SER A 221 1.53 19.46 -8.96
N LEU A 222 1.73 20.29 -9.97
CA LEU A 222 1.03 20.21 -11.26
C LEU A 222 1.78 19.29 -12.24
N GLY A 223 1.03 18.49 -12.99
CA GLY A 223 1.57 17.77 -14.15
C GLY A 223 1.84 18.69 -15.35
N LYS A 224 2.60 18.19 -16.33
CA LYS A 224 2.93 18.94 -17.55
C LYS A 224 1.66 19.35 -18.31
N GLY A 225 1.52 20.64 -18.60
CA GLY A 225 0.40 21.20 -19.37
C GLY A 225 -0.91 21.36 -18.58
N THR A 226 -0.93 21.03 -17.29
CA THR A 226 -2.14 21.12 -16.46
C THR A 226 -2.48 22.56 -16.05
N MET A 227 -1.50 23.44 -15.88
CA MET A 227 -1.69 24.84 -15.48
C MET A 227 -2.61 25.59 -16.45
N LYS A 228 -2.28 25.56 -17.75
CA LYS A 228 -3.10 26.18 -18.80
C LYS A 228 -4.52 25.62 -18.86
N LEU A 229 -4.70 24.34 -18.53
CA LEU A 229 -6.00 23.68 -18.52
C LEU A 229 -6.86 24.17 -17.35
N LEU A 230 -6.29 24.30 -16.16
CA LEU A 230 -6.96 24.87 -14.99
C LEU A 230 -7.41 26.31 -15.25
N GLU A 231 -6.53 27.14 -15.83
CA GLU A 231 -6.84 28.52 -16.22
C GLU A 231 -8.00 28.59 -17.21
N THR A 232 -7.95 27.77 -18.27
CA THR A 232 -9.00 27.72 -19.31
C THR A 232 -10.36 27.35 -18.73
N LEU A 233 -10.37 26.42 -17.75
CA LEU A 233 -11.59 25.92 -17.12
C LEU A 233 -12.01 26.72 -15.88
N LYS A 234 -11.27 27.79 -15.54
CA LYS A 234 -11.48 28.63 -14.34
C LYS A 234 -11.56 27.77 -13.06
N LEU A 235 -10.57 26.89 -12.90
CA LEU A 235 -10.37 26.04 -11.74
C LEU A 235 -9.11 26.44 -10.99
N GLU A 236 -9.14 26.26 -9.68
CA GLU A 236 -8.08 26.66 -8.77
C GLU A 236 -7.14 25.49 -8.46
N PHE A 237 -5.91 25.81 -8.07
CA PHE A 237 -4.94 24.84 -7.60
C PHE A 237 -4.32 25.31 -6.30
N ARG A 238 -4.25 24.39 -5.34
CA ARG A 238 -3.53 24.61 -4.08
C ARG A 238 -2.52 23.48 -3.88
N GLN A 239 -1.26 23.90 -3.71
CA GLN A 239 -0.19 22.96 -3.44
C GLN A 239 -0.26 22.49 -1.99
N LEU A 240 -0.45 21.19 -1.78
CA LEU A 240 -0.45 20.56 -0.47
C LEU A 240 0.11 19.15 -0.57
N SER A 241 1.13 18.84 0.23
CA SER A 241 1.78 17.53 0.21
C SER A 241 1.17 16.57 1.24
N PRO A 242 1.16 15.25 0.98
CA PRO A 242 0.77 14.25 1.98
C PRO A 242 1.53 14.39 3.30
N LYS A 243 2.81 14.79 3.25
CA LYS A 243 3.63 15.02 4.44
C LYS A 243 3.05 16.16 5.30
N THR A 244 2.70 17.29 4.68
CA THR A 244 2.09 18.43 5.36
C THR A 244 0.75 18.06 6.00
N CYS A 245 -0.07 17.27 5.30
CA CYS A 245 -1.33 16.76 5.84
C CYS A 245 -1.13 15.88 7.08
N LEU A 246 -0.12 15.00 7.04
CA LEU A 246 0.21 14.13 8.17
C LEU A 246 0.69 14.93 9.38
N GLU A 247 1.57 15.90 9.18
CA GLU A 247 2.04 16.81 10.24
C GLU A 247 0.89 17.59 10.87
N ALA A 248 -0.07 18.05 10.06
CA ALA A 248 -1.27 18.73 10.55
C ALA A 248 -2.15 17.81 11.41
N LEU A 249 -2.40 16.58 10.97
CA LEU A 249 -3.16 15.59 11.76
C LEU A 249 -2.47 15.24 13.08
N GLN A 250 -1.14 15.11 13.08
CA GLN A 250 -0.38 14.85 14.31
C GLN A 250 -0.47 16.02 15.29
N LYS A 251 -0.37 17.27 14.80
CA LYS A 251 -0.49 18.47 15.62
C LYS A 251 -1.89 18.60 16.21
N GLU A 252 -2.91 18.33 15.41
CA GLU A 252 -4.32 18.36 15.82
C GLU A 252 -4.60 17.33 16.93
N ARG A 253 -4.12 16.10 16.76
CA ARG A 253 -4.25 15.05 17.77
C ARG A 253 -3.60 15.43 19.10
N ARG A 254 -2.37 15.95 19.07
CA ARG A 254 -1.65 16.41 20.28
C ARG A 254 -2.39 17.55 20.98
N THR A 255 -2.98 18.46 20.21
CA THR A 255 -3.73 19.61 20.76
C THR A 255 -5.01 19.12 21.45
N ARG A 256 -5.72 18.16 20.84
CA ARG A 256 -6.90 17.52 21.46
C ARG A 256 -6.55 16.76 22.74
N GLU A 257 -5.47 15.99 22.73
CA GLU A 257 -4.99 15.24 23.90
C GLU A 257 -4.65 16.18 25.07
N SER A 258 -3.94 17.29 24.79
CA SER A 258 -3.61 18.33 25.78
C SER A 258 -4.84 19.08 26.31
N ALA A 259 -5.82 19.38 25.45
CA ALA A 259 -7.07 20.01 25.87
C ALA A 259 -7.95 19.08 26.74
N LEU A 260 -7.89 17.77 26.50
CA LEU A 260 -8.59 16.77 27.31
C LEU A 260 -7.94 16.62 28.69
N SER A 261 -6.61 16.56 28.80
CA SER A 261 -5.92 16.47 30.09
C SER A 261 -6.20 17.69 30.99
N HIS A 262 -6.21 18.90 30.42
CA HIS A 262 -6.53 20.12 31.19
C HIS A 262 -7.98 20.18 31.70
N ARG A 263 -8.93 19.50 31.06
CA ARG A 263 -10.33 19.42 31.54
C ARG A 263 -10.51 18.46 32.71
N PHE A 264 -9.68 17.43 32.81
CA PHE A 264 -9.69 16.51 33.96
C PHE A 264 -9.04 17.15 35.20
N ASP A 265 -8.02 17.98 35.02
CA ASP A 265 -7.41 18.72 36.14
C ASP A 265 -8.33 19.84 36.67
N ALA A 266 -9.05 20.55 35.80
CA ALA A 266 -9.97 21.64 36.19
C ALA A 266 -11.33 21.19 36.76
N SER A 267 -11.61 19.88 36.82
CA SER A 267 -12.80 19.30 37.46
C SER A 267 -12.49 18.59 38.78
N SER A 268 -11.25 18.73 39.25
CA SER A 268 -10.72 18.15 40.49
C SER A 268 -10.50 19.19 41.60
N ASP A 269 -10.87 20.46 41.36
CA ASP A 269 -10.85 21.58 42.32
C ASP A 269 -12.28 22.01 42.71
#